data_AF-A0A1Q3GXZ3-F1
#
_entry.id   AF-A0A1Q3GXZ3-F1
#
_cell.length_a   1.000
_cell.length_b   1.000
_cell.length_c   1.000
_cell.angle_alpha   90.00
_cell.angle_beta   90.00
_cell.angle_gamma   90.00
#
_symmetry.space_group_name_H-M   'P 1'
#
loop_
_entity.id
_entity.type
_entity.pdbx_description
1 polymer ?
#
loop_
_entity_poly.entity_id
_entity_poly.type
_entity_poly.pdbx_seq_one_letter_code
_entity_poly.pdbx_strand_id
1 'polypeptide(L)'
;MNKHLLWSILLAFGLWSCGGKSPSNENNSSNNSTNTQDSATQHTTTTNSSNTGTEQPSGDDEKPDDATTNAVTTVKGYFEGLTNGDYEAAASNFANKVDLWITIKNTTPKAIATEAKRFLSTKENVKYTPNLAGMAFKDNKARVVVRQEWKNYDVTLEVLLELDDAAKIKSYKEGKIYKMKIVKPSALEAYLSKISQFNYPVKVSSSQFSNFKDMGIEGKQLLIGESFPGENFQDVGYFNISGDLVGILHVRGYRSSQEFILGVFNRKSGKMLSLQSIGFMGGSHVLSGYNTSCNIEINNDGSIVNNWNNTEKSPIDGSIKKSSGQTLFQVTPNGQIKRN
;
A
#
# COMPACT_ATOMS: atom_id res chain seq x y z
N MET A 1 -20.88 -39.72 5.01
CA MET A 1 -22.17 -39.12 4.55
C MET A 1 -21.97 -37.63 4.38
N ASN A 2 -22.24 -37.17 3.16
CA ASN A 2 -22.05 -35.82 2.64
C ASN A 2 -22.82 -34.74 3.41
N LYS A 3 -22.22 -33.55 3.50
CA LYS A 3 -22.81 -32.26 3.05
C LYS A 3 -21.75 -31.13 3.16
N HIS A 4 -20.93 -31.02 2.13
CA HIS A 4 -20.28 -29.75 1.79
C HIS A 4 -21.35 -28.82 1.23
N LEU A 5 -21.57 -27.66 1.84
CA LEU A 5 -22.29 -26.55 1.22
C LEU A 5 -21.31 -25.40 1.06
N LEU A 6 -20.69 -25.34 -0.12
CA LEU A 6 -20.10 -24.11 -0.65
C LEU A 6 -21.22 -23.06 -0.75
N TRP A 7 -21.00 -21.87 -0.19
CA TRP A 7 -21.66 -20.67 -0.66
C TRP A 7 -20.61 -19.72 -1.23
N SER A 8 -20.30 -19.98 -2.50
CA SER A 8 -19.71 -19.01 -3.41
C SER A 8 -20.81 -18.00 -3.78
N ILE A 9 -20.74 -16.77 -3.27
CA ILE A 9 -21.61 -15.70 -3.76
C ILE A 9 -21.03 -15.24 -5.10
N LEU A 10 -21.68 -15.71 -6.17
CA LEU A 10 -21.72 -15.05 -7.48
C LEU A 10 -22.33 -13.65 -7.32
N LEU A 11 -21.72 -12.65 -7.95
CA LEU A 11 -22.44 -11.48 -8.43
C LEU A 11 -22.19 -11.35 -9.93
N ALA A 12 -23.12 -11.95 -10.67
CA ALA A 12 -23.38 -11.64 -12.06
C ALA A 12 -24.73 -10.92 -12.15
N PHE A 13 -24.83 -10.03 -13.15
CA PHE A 13 -26.00 -9.36 -13.72
C PHE A 13 -26.46 -8.01 -13.16
N GLY A 14 -26.46 -7.06 -14.10
CA GLY A 14 -27.07 -5.74 -14.03
C GLY A 14 -26.69 -4.85 -15.22
N LEU A 15 -26.50 -5.42 -16.43
CA LEU A 15 -26.44 -4.64 -17.67
C LEU A 15 -27.86 -4.18 -17.99
N TRP A 16 -28.11 -2.88 -17.78
CA TRP A 16 -29.26 -2.21 -18.38
C TRP A 16 -28.74 -1.24 -19.44
N SER A 17 -29.16 -1.52 -20.66
CA SER A 17 -28.99 -0.69 -21.85
C SER A 17 -30.22 0.21 -21.98
N CYS A 18 -29.96 1.51 -22.14
CA CYS A 18 -30.74 2.54 -22.82
C CYS A 18 -29.79 3.75 -22.84
N GLY A 19 -29.51 4.48 -23.92
CA GLY A 19 -30.18 4.74 -25.17
C GLY A 19 -29.72 6.16 -25.53
N GLY A 20 -29.14 6.33 -26.73
CA GLY A 20 -28.20 7.42 -27.02
C GLY A 20 -28.76 8.84 -27.14
N LYS A 21 -27.83 9.79 -27.31
CA LYS A 21 -27.82 10.84 -28.35
C LYS A 21 -26.54 11.66 -28.24
N SER A 22 -25.73 11.61 -29.30
CA SER A 22 -24.81 12.68 -29.66
C SER A 22 -25.64 13.90 -30.10
N PRO A 23 -25.14 15.12 -29.90
CA PRO A 23 -24.85 15.90 -31.10
C PRO A 23 -23.56 16.76 -31.03
N SER A 24 -22.96 16.85 -32.22
CA SER A 24 -22.37 18.02 -32.89
C SER A 24 -21.28 18.85 -32.20
N ASN A 25 -20.14 18.75 -32.89
CA ASN A 25 -19.05 19.68 -33.13
C ASN A 25 -19.49 21.10 -33.57
N GLU A 26 -18.65 22.09 -33.24
CA GLU A 26 -18.47 23.49 -33.72
C GLU A 26 -18.14 24.36 -32.48
N ASN A 27 -17.15 25.23 -32.42
CA ASN A 27 -16.35 25.86 -33.46
C ASN A 27 -15.05 26.43 -32.86
N ASN A 28 -14.13 26.74 -33.77
CA ASN A 28 -12.86 27.44 -33.59
C ASN A 28 -12.86 28.60 -32.59
N SER A 29 -11.76 28.73 -31.84
CA SER A 29 -11.06 30.01 -31.81
C SER A 29 -9.58 29.84 -31.48
N SER A 30 -8.78 30.17 -32.47
CA SER A 30 -7.35 30.50 -32.40
C SER A 30 -7.05 31.55 -31.33
N ASN A 31 -5.97 31.36 -30.57
CA ASN A 31 -4.99 32.44 -30.47
C ASN A 31 -3.60 31.91 -30.16
N ASN A 32 -2.67 32.51 -30.88
CA ASN A 32 -1.26 32.18 -31.01
C ASN A 32 -0.44 33.12 -30.11
N SER A 33 0.79 32.71 -29.81
CA SER A 33 1.90 33.52 -29.28
C SER A 33 1.82 33.83 -27.77
N THR A 34 2.87 33.73 -26.97
CA THR A 34 4.30 34.02 -27.22
C THR A 34 5.21 33.19 -26.31
N ASN A 35 6.29 32.69 -26.91
CA ASN A 35 7.52 32.37 -26.22
C ASN A 35 8.11 33.63 -25.59
N THR A 36 8.55 33.56 -24.34
CA THR A 36 9.64 34.40 -23.82
C THR A 36 10.57 33.54 -22.99
N GLN A 37 11.69 33.26 -23.62
CA GLN A 37 12.94 32.77 -23.09
C GLN A 37 13.65 33.98 -22.45
N ASP A 38 14.11 33.87 -21.21
CA ASP A 38 15.16 34.75 -20.71
C ASP A 38 16.15 33.96 -19.86
N SER A 39 17.41 34.19 -20.18
CA SER A 39 18.58 33.51 -19.66
C SER A 39 19.32 34.39 -18.64
N ALA A 40 20.06 33.69 -17.78
CA ALA A 40 21.31 34.11 -17.15
C ALA A 40 21.25 35.08 -15.96
N THR A 41 21.67 34.59 -14.79
CA THR A 41 22.93 35.08 -14.21
C THR A 41 23.62 33.99 -13.40
N GLN A 42 24.86 33.67 -13.80
CA GLN A 42 25.82 32.91 -13.03
C GLN A 42 26.33 33.76 -11.86
N HIS A 43 26.39 33.18 -10.66
CA HIS A 43 27.40 33.58 -9.69
C HIS A 43 28.08 32.34 -9.14
N THR A 44 29.29 32.11 -9.64
CA THR A 44 30.25 31.17 -9.11
C THR A 44 30.78 31.75 -7.80
N THR A 45 30.67 31.00 -6.71
CA THR A 45 31.55 31.17 -5.55
C THR A 45 31.91 29.78 -5.05
N THR A 46 33.14 29.39 -5.34
CA THR A 46 33.82 28.22 -4.81
C THR A 46 34.00 28.37 -3.30
N THR A 47 33.47 27.43 -2.54
CA THR A 47 33.98 27.07 -1.21
C THR A 47 33.92 25.57 -1.06
N ASN A 48 35.11 24.95 -1.12
CA ASN A 48 35.35 23.59 -0.69
C ASN A 48 34.91 23.45 0.77
N SER A 49 33.96 22.56 1.03
CA SER A 49 33.79 21.93 2.35
C SER A 49 33.16 20.56 2.13
N SER A 50 34.02 19.55 2.19
CA SER A 50 33.67 18.15 2.33
C SER A 50 32.78 17.96 3.56
N ASN A 51 31.52 17.63 3.33
CA ASN A 51 30.68 17.00 4.35
C ASN A 51 29.79 15.98 3.67
N THR A 52 30.11 14.71 3.88
CA THR A 52 29.30 13.55 3.54
C THR A 52 28.07 13.54 4.45
N GLY A 53 27.05 14.31 4.08
CA GLY A 53 25.70 14.20 4.62
C GLY A 53 24.85 13.43 3.64
N THR A 54 24.38 12.25 4.04
CA THR A 54 23.25 11.58 3.38
C THR A 54 22.00 12.43 3.56
N GLU A 55 21.75 13.35 2.64
CA GLU A 55 20.50 14.10 2.58
C GLU A 55 19.38 13.14 2.16
N GLN A 56 18.60 12.76 3.17
CA GLN A 56 17.26 12.20 3.09
C GLN A 56 16.36 13.16 2.27
N PRO A 57 15.32 12.68 1.55
CA PRO A 57 14.50 13.55 0.73
C PRO A 57 13.89 14.67 1.59
N SER A 58 14.28 15.91 1.31
CA SER A 58 13.64 17.11 1.86
C SER A 58 12.31 17.31 1.13
N GLY A 59 11.29 16.58 1.58
CA GLY A 59 9.91 16.99 1.37
C GLY A 59 9.60 18.03 2.44
N ASP A 60 9.07 19.20 2.04
CA ASP A 60 8.52 20.16 2.98
C ASP A 60 7.63 19.43 4.00
N ASP A 61 7.93 19.61 5.29
CA ASP A 61 7.22 19.02 6.43
C ASP A 61 5.81 19.61 6.51
N GLU A 62 4.92 19.25 5.58
CA GLU A 62 3.51 19.56 5.69
C GLU A 62 2.94 18.63 6.78
N LYS A 63 2.72 19.20 7.98
CA LYS A 63 2.09 18.51 9.11
C LYS A 63 0.81 17.82 8.61
N PRO A 64 0.52 16.56 9.01
CA PRO A 64 -0.76 15.93 8.72
C PRO A 64 -1.88 16.86 9.16
N ASP A 65 -2.88 17.09 8.30
CA ASP A 65 -4.10 17.73 8.79
C ASP A 65 -4.76 16.86 9.88
N ASP A 66 -5.46 17.51 10.81
CA ASP A 66 -6.06 16.83 11.96
C ASP A 66 -7.10 15.78 11.52
N ALA A 67 -7.76 15.99 10.38
CA ALA A 67 -8.73 15.06 9.80
C ALA A 67 -8.06 13.73 9.40
N THR A 68 -6.90 13.79 8.75
CA THR A 68 -6.09 12.64 8.34
C THR A 68 -5.60 11.87 9.57
N THR A 69 -5.13 12.56 10.60
CA THR A 69 -4.66 11.93 11.85
C THR A 69 -5.80 11.18 12.57
N ASN A 70 -6.98 11.82 12.65
CA ASN A 70 -8.15 11.22 13.29
C ASN A 70 -8.69 10.03 12.48
N ALA A 71 -8.65 10.11 11.15
CA ALA A 71 -9.02 9.01 10.27
C ALA A 71 -8.14 7.78 10.49
N VAL A 72 -6.81 7.97 10.53
CA VAL A 72 -5.87 6.86 10.78
C VAL A 72 -6.07 6.25 12.16
N THR A 73 -6.29 7.08 13.18
CA THR A 73 -6.61 6.61 14.54
C THR A 73 -7.88 5.76 14.54
N THR A 74 -8.93 6.21 13.83
CA THR A 74 -10.19 5.48 13.69
C THR A 74 -10.01 4.13 12.99
N VAL A 75 -9.25 4.10 11.89
CA VAL A 75 -8.98 2.87 11.14
C VAL A 75 -8.14 1.89 11.95
N LYS A 76 -7.10 2.39 12.63
CA LYS A 76 -6.27 1.62 13.56
C LYS A 76 -7.13 1.00 14.65
N GLY A 77 -7.92 1.81 15.35
CA GLY A 77 -8.79 1.38 16.44
C GLY A 77 -9.79 0.30 16.01
N TYR A 78 -10.34 0.40 14.81
CA TYR A 78 -11.24 -0.61 14.27
C TYR A 78 -10.53 -1.97 14.12
N PHE A 79 -9.40 -2.03 13.40
CA PHE A 79 -8.72 -3.29 13.13
C PHE A 79 -8.00 -3.87 14.36
N GLU A 80 -7.50 -3.04 15.26
CA GLU A 80 -6.97 -3.49 16.56
C GLU A 80 -8.08 -4.09 17.43
N GLY A 81 -9.25 -3.46 17.51
CA GLY A 81 -10.40 -4.02 18.22
C GLY A 81 -10.83 -5.38 17.69
N LEU A 82 -10.87 -5.55 16.35
CA LEU A 82 -11.15 -6.86 15.74
C LEU A 82 -10.09 -7.91 16.07
N THR A 83 -8.81 -7.53 16.06
CA THR A 83 -7.68 -8.42 16.40
C THR A 83 -7.72 -8.86 17.86
N ASN A 84 -8.13 -7.96 18.76
CA ASN A 84 -8.21 -8.24 20.20
C ASN A 84 -9.51 -8.95 20.60
N GLY A 85 -10.45 -9.16 19.66
CA GLY A 85 -11.78 -9.70 19.95
C GLY A 85 -12.72 -8.74 20.70
N ASP A 86 -12.35 -7.46 20.79
CA ASP A 86 -13.18 -6.40 21.38
C ASP A 86 -14.04 -5.74 20.29
N TYR A 87 -15.11 -6.43 19.92
CA TYR A 87 -15.97 -6.02 18.81
C TYR A 87 -16.77 -4.74 19.09
N GLU A 88 -17.05 -4.43 20.37
CA GLU A 88 -17.73 -3.20 20.74
C GLU A 88 -16.79 -1.99 20.63
N ALA A 89 -15.55 -2.11 21.12
CA ALA A 89 -14.54 -1.09 20.92
C ALA A 89 -14.22 -0.91 19.42
N ALA A 90 -14.12 -2.01 18.66
CA ALA A 90 -13.93 -1.94 17.21
C ALA A 90 -15.06 -1.12 16.56
N ALA A 91 -16.32 -1.45 16.85
CA ALA A 91 -17.48 -0.79 16.26
C ALA A 91 -17.66 0.67 16.70
N SER A 92 -17.10 1.09 17.84
CA SER A 92 -17.11 2.49 18.29
C SER A 92 -16.39 3.46 17.33
N ASN A 93 -15.61 2.93 16.38
CA ASN A 93 -14.96 3.69 15.32
C ASN A 93 -15.91 4.04 14.15
N PHE A 94 -17.14 3.51 14.15
CA PHE A 94 -18.15 3.85 13.16
C PHE A 94 -19.01 5.04 13.59
N ALA A 95 -19.56 5.74 12.61
CA ALA A 95 -20.55 6.78 12.83
C ALA A 95 -21.83 6.19 13.45
N ASN A 96 -22.63 7.03 14.12
CA ASN A 96 -23.89 6.57 14.74
C ASN A 96 -24.86 5.95 13.72
N LYS A 97 -24.81 6.43 12.46
CA LYS A 97 -25.51 5.86 11.32
C LYS A 97 -24.48 5.49 10.26
N VAL A 98 -24.48 4.22 9.85
CA VAL A 98 -23.52 3.69 8.90
C VAL A 98 -24.25 3.33 7.62
N ASP A 99 -23.86 3.95 6.51
CA ASP A 99 -24.49 3.75 5.20
C ASP A 99 -24.24 2.32 4.70
N LEU A 100 -23.03 1.79 4.93
CA LEU A 100 -22.61 0.45 4.53
C LEU A 100 -21.53 -0.10 5.45
N TRP A 101 -21.66 -1.36 5.86
CA TRP A 101 -20.57 -2.15 6.42
C TRP A 101 -20.52 -3.52 5.75
N ILE A 102 -19.48 -3.73 4.92
CA ILE A 102 -19.28 -4.90 4.06
C ILE A 102 -20.44 -5.03 3.06
N THR A 103 -21.49 -5.75 3.43
CA THR A 103 -22.71 -5.95 2.64
C THR A 103 -23.97 -5.43 3.33
N ILE A 104 -23.88 -5.00 4.60
CA ILE A 104 -25.01 -4.55 5.42
C ILE A 104 -25.20 -3.05 5.23
N LYS A 105 -26.35 -2.64 4.68
CA LYS A 105 -26.70 -1.22 4.46
C LYS A 105 -27.45 -0.64 5.65
N ASN A 106 -27.37 0.68 5.84
CA ASN A 106 -28.13 1.44 6.84
C ASN A 106 -28.06 0.81 8.24
N THR A 107 -26.84 0.51 8.68
CA THR A 107 -26.57 -0.22 9.92
C THR A 107 -26.13 0.70 11.05
N THR A 108 -25.86 0.12 12.21
CA THR A 108 -25.42 0.83 13.42
C THR A 108 -24.17 0.16 14.00
N PRO A 109 -23.35 0.87 14.79
CA PRO A 109 -22.21 0.28 15.50
C PRO A 109 -22.58 -0.98 16.29
N LYS A 110 -23.72 -0.99 16.98
CA LYS A 110 -24.17 -2.17 17.75
C LYS A 110 -24.42 -3.39 16.86
N ALA A 111 -25.04 -3.19 15.69
CA ALA A 111 -25.28 -4.26 14.73
C ALA A 111 -23.96 -4.77 14.11
N ILE A 112 -23.02 -3.86 13.83
CA ILE A 112 -21.67 -4.21 13.37
C ILE A 112 -20.93 -5.06 14.40
N ALA A 113 -20.89 -4.64 15.67
CA ALA A 113 -20.25 -5.39 16.74
C ALA A 113 -20.84 -6.81 16.88
N THR A 114 -22.18 -6.91 16.81
CA THR A 114 -22.90 -8.19 16.90
C THR A 114 -22.51 -9.12 15.76
N GLU A 115 -22.49 -8.61 14.52
CA GLU A 115 -22.16 -9.42 13.35
C GLU A 115 -20.67 -9.78 13.28
N ALA A 116 -19.77 -8.85 13.62
CA ALA A 116 -18.35 -9.11 13.74
C ALA A 116 -18.08 -10.21 14.78
N LYS A 117 -18.72 -10.14 15.95
CA LYS A 117 -18.66 -11.18 16.98
C LYS A 117 -19.18 -12.51 16.45
N ARG A 118 -20.34 -12.52 15.79
CA ARG A 118 -20.94 -13.74 15.23
C ARG A 118 -20.01 -14.43 14.22
N PHE A 119 -19.35 -13.66 13.37
CA PHE A 119 -18.46 -14.19 12.34
C PHE A 119 -17.09 -14.61 12.90
N LEU A 120 -16.44 -13.74 13.69
CA LEU A 120 -15.04 -13.91 14.10
C LEU A 120 -14.86 -14.76 15.35
N SER A 121 -15.85 -14.86 16.25
CA SER A 121 -15.72 -15.67 17.48
C SER A 121 -15.47 -17.17 17.25
N THR A 122 -15.75 -17.66 16.04
CA THR A 122 -15.50 -19.06 15.64
C THR A 122 -14.14 -19.26 14.97
N LYS A 123 -13.34 -18.21 14.82
CA LYS A 123 -12.06 -18.24 14.12
C LYS A 123 -10.93 -18.30 15.15
N GLU A 124 -9.92 -19.11 14.86
CA GLU A 124 -8.72 -19.23 15.70
C GLU A 124 -7.63 -18.28 15.18
N ASN A 125 -6.91 -17.60 16.08
CA ASN A 125 -5.78 -16.72 15.77
C ASN A 125 -6.11 -15.56 14.81
N VAL A 126 -7.24 -14.88 15.05
CA VAL A 126 -7.66 -13.73 14.23
C VAL A 126 -6.65 -12.59 14.36
N LYS A 127 -6.20 -12.06 13.23
CA LYS A 127 -5.31 -10.90 13.18
C LYS A 127 -5.60 -10.06 11.93
N TYR A 128 -5.73 -8.76 12.15
CA TYR A 128 -5.83 -7.76 11.10
C TYR A 128 -4.59 -6.87 11.15
N THR A 129 -3.92 -6.73 10.02
CA THR A 129 -2.73 -5.87 9.89
C THR A 129 -3.01 -4.82 8.80
N PRO A 130 -3.55 -3.64 9.16
CA PRO A 130 -3.73 -2.55 8.20
C PRO A 130 -2.40 -1.88 7.88
N ASN A 131 -2.18 -1.57 6.61
CA ASN A 131 -1.10 -0.70 6.16
C ASN A 131 -1.53 0.76 6.33
N LEU A 132 -1.48 1.25 7.58
CA LEU A 132 -1.92 2.61 7.93
C LEU A 132 -1.08 3.70 7.26
N ALA A 133 0.20 3.42 7.07
CA ALA A 133 1.10 4.38 6.48
C ALA A 133 0.95 4.47 4.95
N GLY A 134 0.53 3.39 4.30
CA GLY A 134 0.09 3.36 2.90
C GLY A 134 -1.37 3.75 2.67
N MET A 135 -2.04 4.37 3.66
CA MET A 135 -3.40 4.86 3.48
C MET A 135 -3.44 6.00 2.47
N ALA A 136 -4.35 5.89 1.51
CA ALA A 136 -4.59 6.92 0.50
C ALA A 136 -5.90 7.65 0.76
N PHE A 137 -5.89 8.98 0.67
CA PHE A 137 -7.03 9.84 0.96
C PHE A 137 -7.47 10.64 -0.27
N LYS A 138 -8.78 10.81 -0.42
CA LYS A 138 -9.39 11.74 -1.37
C LYS A 138 -10.69 12.25 -0.77
N ASP A 139 -10.75 13.55 -0.49
CA ASP A 139 -11.88 14.17 0.21
C ASP A 139 -12.15 13.42 1.54
N ASN A 140 -13.41 13.04 1.80
CA ASN A 140 -13.79 12.24 2.97
C ASN A 140 -13.62 10.72 2.76
N LYS A 141 -12.92 10.29 1.71
CA LYS A 141 -12.73 8.86 1.39
C LYS A 141 -11.30 8.43 1.65
N ALA A 142 -11.16 7.23 2.20
CA ALA A 142 -9.87 6.61 2.46
C ALA A 142 -9.81 5.21 1.83
N ARG A 143 -8.62 4.83 1.39
CA ARG A 143 -8.29 3.47 1.00
C ARG A 143 -7.17 2.96 1.89
N VAL A 144 -7.35 1.76 2.44
CA VAL A 144 -6.32 1.06 3.23
C VAL A 144 -6.17 -0.37 2.74
N VAL A 145 -4.93 -0.85 2.65
CA VAL A 145 -4.65 -2.27 2.38
C VAL A 145 -4.58 -3.01 3.71
N VAL A 146 -5.26 -4.13 3.82
CA VAL A 146 -5.38 -4.88 5.07
C VAL A 146 -5.08 -6.34 4.81
N ARG A 147 -4.13 -6.89 5.55
CA ARG A 147 -3.94 -8.34 5.65
C ARG A 147 -4.84 -8.88 6.75
N GLN A 148 -5.65 -9.88 6.43
CA GLN A 148 -6.55 -10.57 7.34
C GLN A 148 -6.08 -12.02 7.49
N GLU A 149 -5.80 -12.43 8.72
CA GLU A 149 -5.24 -13.74 9.05
C GLU A 149 -6.11 -14.41 10.10
N TRP A 150 -6.37 -15.71 9.91
CA TRP A 150 -6.82 -16.64 10.95
C TRP A 150 -6.46 -18.06 10.50
N LYS A 151 -6.76 -19.07 11.31
CA LYS A 151 -6.42 -20.47 10.98
C LYS A 151 -6.90 -20.87 9.58
N ASN A 152 -5.94 -21.30 8.75
CA ASN A 152 -6.13 -21.71 7.35
C ASN A 152 -6.66 -20.60 6.42
N TYR A 153 -6.51 -19.33 6.79
CA TYR A 153 -6.93 -18.19 5.99
C TYR A 153 -5.93 -17.05 6.12
N ASP A 154 -5.40 -16.61 4.99
CA ASP A 154 -4.50 -15.48 4.90
C ASP A 154 -4.79 -14.77 3.59
N VAL A 155 -5.38 -13.59 3.68
CA VAL A 155 -5.70 -12.77 2.52
C VAL A 155 -5.26 -11.34 2.75
N THR A 156 -4.77 -10.71 1.69
CA THR A 156 -4.62 -9.26 1.65
C THR A 156 -5.70 -8.71 0.74
N LEU A 157 -6.40 -7.68 1.21
CA LEU A 157 -7.43 -7.00 0.44
C LEU A 157 -7.39 -5.50 0.64
N GLU A 158 -7.97 -4.79 -0.32
CA GLU A 158 -8.23 -3.36 -0.22
C GLU A 158 -9.52 -3.11 0.56
N VAL A 159 -9.51 -2.10 1.42
CA VAL A 159 -10.70 -1.59 2.11
C VAL A 159 -10.90 -0.14 1.69
N LEU A 160 -12.12 0.16 1.23
CA LEU A 160 -12.58 1.49 0.85
C LEU A 160 -13.48 2.03 1.96
N LEU A 161 -13.17 3.23 2.42
CA LEU A 161 -13.82 3.88 3.55
C LEU A 161 -14.38 5.23 3.11
N GLU A 162 -15.53 5.58 3.66
CA GLU A 162 -16.02 6.96 3.70
C GLU A 162 -16.16 7.38 5.16
N LEU A 163 -15.64 8.55 5.48
CA LEU A 163 -15.61 9.11 6.82
C LEU A 163 -16.63 10.25 6.93
N ASP A 164 -17.21 10.42 8.10
CA ASP A 164 -17.99 11.62 8.43
C ASP A 164 -17.09 12.76 8.92
N ASP A 165 -17.70 13.91 9.23
CA ASP A 165 -16.97 15.11 9.69
C ASP A 165 -16.26 14.89 11.05
N ALA A 166 -16.65 13.87 11.82
CA ALA A 166 -15.99 13.45 13.05
C ALA A 166 -14.90 12.40 12.81
N ALA A 167 -14.51 12.18 11.55
CA ALA A 167 -13.58 11.15 11.09
C ALA A 167 -13.99 9.71 11.47
N LYS A 168 -15.28 9.48 11.76
CA LYS A 168 -15.83 8.15 12.03
C LYS A 168 -16.19 7.45 10.72
N ILE A 169 -16.10 6.12 10.71
CA ILE A 169 -16.42 5.33 9.51
C ILE A 169 -17.92 5.37 9.26
N LYS A 170 -18.32 6.06 8.20
CA LYS A 170 -19.70 6.14 7.71
C LYS A 170 -20.00 5.05 6.67
N SER A 171 -18.99 4.63 5.91
CA SER A 171 -19.08 3.54 4.94
C SER A 171 -17.81 2.70 4.98
N TYR A 172 -17.96 1.38 5.05
CA TYR A 172 -16.90 0.39 4.95
C TYR A 172 -17.25 -0.61 3.86
N LYS A 173 -16.38 -0.72 2.85
CA LYS A 173 -16.52 -1.66 1.76
C LYS A 173 -15.23 -2.41 1.55
N GLU A 174 -15.30 -3.74 1.57
CA GLU A 174 -14.18 -4.55 1.08
C GLU A 174 -14.12 -4.43 -0.44
N GLY A 175 -12.96 -4.00 -0.92
CA GLY A 175 -12.65 -3.81 -2.32
C GLY A 175 -11.99 -5.05 -2.91
N LYS A 176 -10.98 -4.80 -3.74
CA LYS A 176 -10.26 -5.86 -4.44
C LYS A 176 -9.52 -6.75 -3.43
N ILE A 177 -9.87 -8.04 -3.41
CA ILE A 177 -8.97 -9.07 -2.90
C ILE A 177 -7.77 -9.10 -3.85
N TYR A 178 -6.55 -9.03 -3.32
CA TYR A 178 -5.35 -9.22 -4.11
C TYR A 178 -5.24 -10.68 -4.52
N LYS A 179 -6.05 -11.08 -5.50
CA LYS A 179 -5.93 -12.36 -6.20
C LYS A 179 -4.64 -12.31 -6.99
N MET A 180 -3.80 -13.29 -6.73
CA MET A 180 -2.49 -13.39 -7.33
C MET A 180 -2.59 -13.37 -8.87
N LYS A 181 -2.04 -12.31 -9.46
CA LYS A 181 -2.16 -12.05 -10.89
C LYS A 181 -1.45 -13.13 -11.70
N ILE A 182 -2.08 -13.59 -12.77
CA ILE A 182 -1.42 -14.40 -13.80
C ILE A 182 -1.19 -13.46 -14.98
N VAL A 183 0.07 -13.28 -15.36
CA VAL A 183 0.46 -12.54 -16.56
C VAL A 183 0.98 -13.50 -17.62
N LYS A 184 0.99 -13.07 -18.88
CA LYS A 184 1.66 -13.87 -19.93
C LYS A 184 3.16 -13.93 -19.61
N PRO A 185 3.81 -15.10 -19.67
CA PRO A 185 5.26 -15.21 -19.46
C PRO A 185 6.07 -14.23 -20.31
N SER A 186 5.69 -14.04 -21.58
CA SER A 186 6.36 -13.07 -22.46
C SER A 186 6.25 -11.62 -21.98
N ALA A 187 5.14 -11.23 -21.34
CA ALA A 187 4.99 -9.90 -20.78
C ALA A 187 5.85 -9.71 -19.53
N LEU A 188 5.99 -10.77 -18.71
CA LEU A 188 6.92 -10.80 -17.58
C LEU A 188 8.37 -10.63 -18.06
N GLU A 189 8.81 -11.42 -19.04
CA GLU A 189 10.16 -11.30 -19.61
C GLU A 189 10.45 -9.92 -20.20
N ALA A 190 9.50 -9.38 -20.97
CA ALA A 190 9.65 -8.06 -21.55
C ALA A 190 9.82 -6.98 -20.47
N TYR A 191 9.13 -7.11 -19.34
CA TYR A 191 9.32 -6.18 -18.22
C TYR A 191 10.65 -6.41 -17.51
N LEU A 192 11.03 -7.66 -17.23
CA LEU A 192 12.33 -7.98 -16.60
C LEU A 192 13.52 -7.45 -17.40
N SER A 193 13.44 -7.44 -18.73
CA SER A 193 14.49 -6.87 -19.60
C SER A 193 14.67 -5.35 -19.48
N LYS A 194 13.71 -4.63 -18.88
CA LYS A 194 13.71 -3.17 -18.73
C LYS A 194 14.19 -2.69 -17.37
N ILE A 195 14.27 -3.60 -16.40
CA ILE A 195 14.64 -3.30 -15.02
C ILE A 195 15.96 -3.97 -14.64
N SER A 196 16.65 -3.41 -13.65
CA SER A 196 17.97 -3.89 -13.24
C SER A 196 17.89 -5.28 -12.62
N GLN A 197 18.77 -6.19 -13.04
CA GLN A 197 18.98 -7.47 -12.37
C GLN A 197 19.97 -7.31 -11.22
N PHE A 198 19.64 -7.84 -10.05
CA PHE A 198 20.54 -7.94 -8.90
C PHE A 198 21.17 -9.32 -8.79
N ASN A 199 22.38 -9.34 -8.23
CA ASN A 199 23.04 -10.55 -7.74
C ASN A 199 22.85 -10.64 -6.22
N TYR A 200 22.92 -11.86 -5.69
CA TYR A 200 22.88 -12.07 -4.25
C TYR A 200 24.21 -11.69 -3.57
N PRO A 201 24.15 -11.21 -2.31
CA PRO A 201 22.96 -10.75 -1.60
C PRO A 201 22.39 -9.46 -2.23
N VAL A 202 21.07 -9.37 -2.36
CA VAL A 202 20.41 -8.14 -2.84
C VAL A 202 20.34 -7.18 -1.66
N LYS A 203 20.94 -6.00 -1.81
CA LYS A 203 20.97 -4.96 -0.78
C LYS A 203 20.32 -3.70 -1.30
N VAL A 204 19.25 -3.29 -0.64
CA VAL A 204 18.55 -2.04 -0.94
C VAL A 204 18.31 -1.25 0.34
N SER A 205 18.39 0.06 0.25
CA SER A 205 18.14 0.94 1.39
C SER A 205 17.24 2.10 1.00
N SER A 206 16.57 2.67 2.00
CA SER A 206 15.78 3.88 1.81
C SER A 206 16.62 5.09 1.35
N SER A 207 17.93 5.09 1.62
CA SER A 207 18.85 6.13 1.12
C SER A 207 19.07 6.09 -0.40
N GLN A 208 18.68 5.00 -1.07
CA GLN A 208 18.77 4.88 -2.53
C GLN A 208 17.49 5.32 -3.24
N PHE A 209 16.46 5.77 -2.51
CA PHE A 209 15.14 6.09 -3.05
C PHE A 209 15.19 7.02 -4.27
N SER A 210 16.00 8.09 -4.21
CA SER A 210 16.18 9.05 -5.30
C SER A 210 16.84 8.47 -6.55
N ASN A 211 17.47 7.29 -6.47
CA ASN A 211 18.16 6.64 -7.57
C ASN A 211 17.26 5.67 -8.35
N PHE A 212 16.07 5.33 -7.81
CA PHE A 212 15.16 4.41 -8.47
C PHE A 212 14.39 5.11 -9.59
N LYS A 213 14.20 4.40 -10.70
CA LYS A 213 13.52 4.94 -11.87
C LYS A 213 12.01 4.82 -11.69
N ASP A 214 11.27 5.78 -12.20
CA ASP A 214 9.82 5.67 -12.26
C ASP A 214 9.40 4.41 -13.03
N MET A 215 8.42 3.71 -12.47
CA MET A 215 7.89 2.48 -13.04
C MET A 215 7.09 2.80 -14.31
N GLY A 216 7.47 2.11 -15.39
CA GLY A 216 6.78 2.18 -16.68
C GLY A 216 5.35 1.63 -16.65
N ILE A 217 4.60 1.85 -17.73
CA ILE A 217 3.22 1.37 -17.87
C ILE A 217 3.15 -0.16 -17.74
N GLU A 218 4.13 -0.89 -18.25
CA GLU A 218 4.18 -2.34 -18.19
C GLU A 218 4.33 -2.84 -16.76
N GLY A 219 5.21 -2.21 -15.97
CA GLY A 219 5.38 -2.51 -14.55
C GLY A 219 4.09 -2.22 -13.77
N LYS A 220 3.49 -1.05 -14.00
CA LYS A 220 2.22 -0.66 -13.36
C LYS A 220 1.10 -1.64 -13.69
N GLN A 221 0.98 -2.03 -14.96
CA GLN A 221 0.02 -3.05 -15.36
C GLN A 221 0.33 -4.37 -14.67
N LEU A 222 1.57 -4.84 -14.70
CA LEU A 222 2.00 -6.15 -14.19
C LEU A 222 1.83 -6.27 -12.66
N LEU A 223 2.29 -5.28 -11.90
CA LEU A 223 2.42 -5.34 -10.44
C LEU A 223 1.26 -4.69 -9.69
N ILE A 224 0.67 -3.62 -10.23
CA ILE A 224 -0.28 -2.76 -9.50
C ILE A 224 -1.72 -2.99 -9.99
N GLY A 225 -1.93 -2.87 -11.29
CA GLY A 225 -3.26 -2.85 -11.92
C GLY A 225 -3.85 -1.45 -11.99
N GLU A 226 -4.47 -0.98 -10.91
CA GLU A 226 -5.12 0.34 -10.82
C GLU A 226 -4.39 1.23 -9.81
N SER A 227 -4.15 2.50 -10.17
CA SER A 227 -3.44 3.46 -9.33
C SER A 227 -4.36 4.56 -8.76
N PHE A 228 -4.12 4.85 -7.50
CA PHE A 228 -4.36 6.09 -6.76
C PHE A 228 -3.97 7.40 -7.45
N PRO A 229 -4.82 8.41 -7.64
CA PRO A 229 -4.29 9.77 -7.81
C PRO A 229 -3.36 10.12 -6.63
N GLY A 230 -2.13 10.55 -6.94
CA GLY A 230 -1.09 10.82 -5.93
C GLY A 230 -0.19 9.63 -5.58
N GLU A 231 -0.44 8.44 -6.15
CA GLU A 231 0.53 7.34 -6.06
C GLU A 231 1.67 7.50 -7.06
N ASN A 232 2.87 7.17 -6.60
CA ASN A 232 4.05 7.00 -7.43
C ASN A 232 4.59 5.59 -7.26
N PHE A 233 5.25 5.08 -8.29
CA PHE A 233 5.80 3.73 -8.30
C PHE A 233 7.16 3.79 -8.95
N GLN A 234 8.14 3.10 -8.37
CA GLN A 234 9.49 3.08 -8.88
C GLN A 234 10.01 1.66 -9.00
N ASP A 235 10.73 1.39 -10.09
CA ASP A 235 11.42 0.13 -10.32
C ASP A 235 12.72 0.11 -9.51
N VAL A 236 12.85 -0.88 -8.62
CA VAL A 236 14.11 -1.14 -7.91
C VAL A 236 14.93 -2.15 -8.70
N GLY A 237 14.33 -3.29 -9.04
CA GLY A 237 14.93 -4.31 -9.88
C GLY A 237 14.40 -5.70 -9.57
N TYR A 238 15.08 -6.72 -10.07
CA TYR A 238 14.68 -8.12 -9.89
C TYR A 238 15.87 -9.04 -9.60
N PHE A 239 15.59 -10.24 -9.11
CA PHE A 239 16.59 -11.26 -8.83
C PHE A 239 15.99 -12.66 -9.02
N ASN A 240 16.84 -13.61 -9.41
CA ASN A 240 16.44 -15.01 -9.53
C ASN A 240 16.50 -15.67 -8.16
N ILE A 241 15.45 -16.38 -7.75
CA ILE A 241 15.38 -17.02 -6.42
C ILE A 241 15.83 -18.48 -6.49
N SER A 242 15.04 -19.31 -7.16
CA SER A 242 15.39 -20.71 -7.44
C SER A 242 14.51 -21.26 -8.55
N GLY A 243 15.08 -22.09 -9.42
CA GLY A 243 14.37 -22.65 -10.57
C GLY A 243 13.70 -21.57 -11.42
N ASP A 244 12.38 -21.68 -11.58
CA ASP A 244 11.56 -20.73 -12.33
C ASP A 244 11.10 -19.52 -11.49
N LEU A 245 11.57 -19.34 -10.24
CA LEU A 245 11.12 -18.26 -9.37
C LEU A 245 11.94 -16.99 -9.56
N VAL A 246 11.25 -15.86 -9.74
CA VAL A 246 11.84 -14.53 -9.82
C VAL A 246 11.20 -13.60 -8.78
N GLY A 247 12.03 -12.86 -8.06
CA GLY A 247 11.60 -11.77 -7.18
C GLY A 247 11.71 -10.44 -7.92
N ILE A 248 10.65 -9.64 -7.88
CA ILE A 248 10.62 -8.27 -8.39
C ILE A 248 10.38 -7.33 -7.23
N LEU A 249 11.31 -6.41 -7.04
CA LEU A 249 11.26 -5.39 -6.01
C LEU A 249 10.88 -4.04 -6.64
N HIS A 250 9.92 -3.37 -6.04
CA HIS A 250 9.54 -2.01 -6.43
C HIS A 250 9.24 -1.17 -5.20
N VAL A 251 9.26 0.15 -5.38
CA VAL A 251 8.74 1.08 -4.39
C VAL A 251 7.33 1.49 -4.79
N ARG A 252 6.42 1.51 -3.82
CA ARG A 252 5.12 2.16 -3.92
C ARG A 252 5.09 3.36 -2.98
N GLY A 253 4.80 4.52 -3.54
CA GLY A 253 4.71 5.78 -2.83
C GLY A 253 3.31 6.37 -2.86
N TYR A 254 2.93 7.02 -1.78
CA TYR A 254 1.76 7.87 -1.70
C TYR A 254 2.07 9.04 -0.74
N ARG A 255 2.05 10.27 -1.27
CA ARG A 255 2.52 11.46 -0.55
C ARG A 255 3.95 11.22 0.01
N SER A 256 4.15 11.32 1.33
CA SER A 256 5.43 11.14 2.03
C SER A 256 5.68 9.70 2.46
N SER A 257 4.73 8.79 2.21
CA SER A 257 4.84 7.39 2.60
C SER A 257 5.30 6.57 1.41
N GLN A 258 6.29 5.73 1.63
CA GLN A 258 6.94 4.91 0.62
C GLN A 258 7.12 3.49 1.18
N GLU A 259 6.95 2.46 0.36
CA GLU A 259 7.12 1.07 0.80
C GLU A 259 7.83 0.22 -0.24
N PHE A 260 8.76 -0.62 0.21
CA PHE A 260 9.35 -1.67 -0.61
C PHE A 260 8.40 -2.86 -0.66
N ILE A 261 7.93 -3.16 -1.87
CA ILE A 261 7.05 -4.29 -2.15
C ILE A 261 7.83 -5.35 -2.94
N LEU A 262 7.84 -6.58 -2.43
CA LEU A 262 8.38 -7.74 -3.11
C LEU A 262 7.25 -8.58 -3.70
N GLY A 263 7.23 -8.67 -5.03
CA GLY A 263 6.42 -9.64 -5.77
C GLY A 263 7.26 -10.85 -6.17
N VAL A 264 6.79 -12.06 -5.89
CA VAL A 264 7.43 -13.31 -6.35
C VAL A 264 6.59 -13.89 -7.48
N PHE A 265 7.22 -14.26 -8.60
CA PHE A 265 6.55 -14.85 -9.76
C PHE A 265 7.17 -16.20 -10.11
N ASN A 266 6.34 -17.10 -10.63
CA ASN A 266 6.81 -18.23 -11.41
C ASN A 266 6.94 -17.79 -12.87
N ARG A 267 8.18 -17.71 -13.35
CA ARG A 267 8.57 -17.21 -14.68
C ARG A 267 7.91 -17.99 -15.82
N LYS A 268 7.83 -19.32 -15.70
CA LYS A 268 7.24 -20.21 -16.72
C LYS A 268 5.73 -20.05 -16.88
N SER A 269 5.00 -19.91 -15.78
CA SER A 269 3.54 -19.77 -15.80
C SER A 269 3.07 -18.30 -15.82
N GLY A 270 3.96 -17.36 -15.50
CA GLY A 270 3.65 -15.95 -15.27
C GLY A 270 2.74 -15.70 -14.06
N LYS A 271 2.53 -16.71 -13.20
CA LYS A 271 1.71 -16.59 -11.99
C LYS A 271 2.51 -15.89 -10.89
N MET A 272 1.97 -14.81 -10.35
CA MET A 272 2.45 -14.23 -9.10
C MET A 272 2.14 -15.21 -7.95
N LEU A 273 3.09 -15.47 -7.08
CA LEU A 273 3.01 -16.44 -5.98
C LEU A 273 2.98 -15.77 -4.61
N SER A 274 3.57 -14.58 -4.48
CA SER A 274 3.42 -13.72 -3.31
C SER A 274 3.58 -12.24 -3.68
N LEU A 275 2.99 -11.36 -2.88
CA LEU A 275 3.16 -9.91 -2.95
C LEU A 275 3.13 -9.38 -1.51
N GLN A 276 4.24 -8.85 -1.04
CA GLN A 276 4.37 -8.46 0.37
C GLN A 276 5.12 -7.14 0.50
N SER A 277 4.62 -6.25 1.36
CA SER A 277 5.39 -5.11 1.85
C SER A 277 6.46 -5.64 2.80
N ILE A 278 7.72 -5.47 2.42
CA ILE A 278 8.90 -5.97 3.14
C ILE A 278 9.74 -4.85 3.76
N GLY A 279 9.43 -3.59 3.44
CA GLY A 279 10.01 -2.42 4.09
C GLY A 279 9.14 -1.19 3.94
N PHE A 280 9.22 -0.30 4.93
CA PHE A 280 8.44 0.92 4.98
C PHE A 280 9.37 2.12 5.20
N MET A 281 9.07 3.22 4.51
CA MET A 281 9.86 4.43 4.39
C MET A 281 8.96 5.66 4.53
N GLY A 282 9.37 6.65 5.31
CA GLY A 282 8.63 7.91 5.46
C GLY A 282 7.40 7.82 6.37
N GLY A 283 6.57 8.85 6.40
CA GLY A 283 5.43 8.94 7.33
C GLY A 283 5.04 10.35 7.80
N SER A 284 5.75 11.40 7.38
CA SER A 284 5.53 12.77 7.89
C SER A 284 4.10 13.29 7.72
N HIS A 285 3.39 12.96 6.64
CA HIS A 285 2.05 13.49 6.36
C HIS A 285 0.88 12.76 7.02
N VAL A 286 1.07 11.65 7.72
CA VAL A 286 -0.05 10.89 8.33
C VAL A 286 0.12 10.75 9.84
N LEU A 287 1.36 10.73 10.33
CA LEU A 287 1.69 10.77 11.74
C LEU A 287 2.89 11.72 11.89
N SER A 288 2.65 12.91 12.45
CA SER A 288 3.71 13.90 12.63
C SER A 288 4.92 13.26 13.33
N GLY A 289 6.07 13.29 12.65
CA GLY A 289 7.33 12.87 13.24
C GLY A 289 7.72 11.42 13.05
N TYR A 290 7.10 10.61 12.19
CA TYR A 290 7.57 9.26 11.85
C TYR A 290 8.54 9.28 10.66
N ASN A 291 9.84 9.18 10.94
CA ASN A 291 10.86 8.92 9.93
C ASN A 291 11.32 7.48 10.08
N THR A 292 10.76 6.60 9.23
CA THR A 292 11.26 5.23 9.10
C THR A 292 12.27 5.16 7.96
N SER A 293 13.47 4.70 8.27
CA SER A 293 14.46 4.24 7.29
C SER A 293 14.52 2.72 7.35
N CYS A 294 14.78 2.08 6.22
CA CYS A 294 14.91 0.63 6.15
C CYS A 294 16.10 0.23 5.29
N ASN A 295 16.79 -0.83 5.72
CA ASN A 295 17.83 -1.51 4.98
C ASN A 295 17.40 -2.97 4.82
N ILE A 296 17.17 -3.37 3.57
CA ILE A 296 16.69 -4.70 3.21
C ILE A 296 17.86 -5.48 2.60
N GLU A 297 18.12 -6.65 3.17
CA GLU A 297 19.02 -7.64 2.63
C GLU A 297 18.24 -8.90 2.28
N ILE A 298 18.35 -9.37 1.04
CA ILE A 298 17.74 -10.61 0.55
C ILE A 298 18.86 -11.57 0.19
N ASN A 299 18.88 -12.72 0.85
CA ASN A 299 19.91 -13.73 0.68
C ASN A 299 19.48 -14.83 -0.31
N ASN A 300 20.45 -15.59 -0.79
CA ASN A 300 20.23 -16.67 -1.75
C ASN A 300 19.42 -17.84 -1.17
N ASP A 301 19.34 -17.96 0.15
CA ASP A 301 18.48 -18.94 0.83
C ASP A 301 17.01 -18.48 0.95
N GLY A 302 16.68 -17.31 0.40
CA GLY A 302 15.36 -16.71 0.45
C GLY A 302 15.06 -15.96 1.75
N SER A 303 15.99 -15.89 2.70
CA SER A 303 15.82 -15.05 3.89
C SER A 303 15.87 -13.58 3.52
N ILE A 304 14.95 -12.80 4.12
CA ILE A 304 14.84 -11.36 3.94
C ILE A 304 14.95 -10.72 5.31
N VAL A 305 15.94 -9.84 5.47
CA VAL A 305 16.15 -9.08 6.69
C VAL A 305 15.88 -7.62 6.39
N ASN A 306 14.87 -7.05 7.05
CA ASN A 306 14.64 -5.61 7.05
C ASN A 306 15.03 -5.03 8.41
N ASN A 307 16.16 -4.33 8.44
CA ASN A 307 16.57 -3.53 9.59
C ASN A 307 16.00 -2.13 9.44
N TRP A 308 15.17 -1.72 10.39
CA TRP A 308 14.50 -0.41 10.35
C TRP A 308 14.91 0.44 11.55
N ASN A 309 14.99 1.74 11.30
CA ASN A 309 15.10 2.75 12.34
C ASN A 309 13.92 3.69 12.20
N ASN A 310 13.18 3.89 13.29
CA ASN A 310 12.09 4.83 13.37
C ASN A 310 12.46 5.93 14.36
N THR A 311 12.37 7.17 13.91
CA THR A 311 12.36 8.34 14.79
C THR A 311 10.92 8.82 14.87
N GLU A 312 10.40 8.98 16.09
CA GLU A 312 9.07 9.49 16.40
C GLU A 312 9.22 10.79 17.19
N LYS A 313 8.57 11.87 16.76
CA LYS A 313 8.46 13.11 17.54
C LYS A 313 7.12 13.15 18.24
N SER A 314 7.14 13.17 19.57
CA SER A 314 5.93 13.28 20.38
C SER A 314 5.18 14.57 20.05
N PRO A 315 3.87 14.48 19.77
CA PRO A 315 3.05 15.65 19.50
C PRO A 315 2.73 16.45 20.77
N ILE A 316 2.94 15.88 21.96
CA ILE A 316 2.57 16.49 23.24
C ILE A 316 3.68 17.41 23.76
N ASP A 317 4.92 16.92 23.75
CA ASP A 317 6.07 17.59 24.37
C ASP A 317 7.24 17.81 23.40
N GLY A 318 7.10 17.40 22.14
CA GLY A 318 8.14 17.51 21.13
C GLY A 318 9.34 16.59 21.34
N SER A 319 9.31 15.70 22.34
CA SER A 319 10.38 14.75 22.62
C SER A 319 10.60 13.81 21.43
N ILE A 320 11.86 13.43 21.19
CA ILE A 320 12.22 12.53 20.09
C ILE A 320 12.48 11.15 20.66
N LYS A 321 11.66 10.19 20.27
CA LYS A 321 11.86 8.77 20.56
C LYS A 321 12.50 8.11 19.34
N LYS A 322 13.67 7.51 19.54
CA LYS A 322 14.30 6.65 18.53
C LYS A 322 14.02 5.20 18.88
N SER A 323 13.64 4.43 17.89
CA SER A 323 13.47 2.99 17.98
C SER A 323 14.11 2.34 16.77
N SER A 324 14.64 1.15 16.96
CA SER A 324 15.14 0.34 15.87
C SER A 324 14.68 -1.09 16.08
N GLY A 325 14.66 -1.84 14.99
CA GLY A 325 14.30 -3.23 15.05
C GLY A 325 14.57 -3.93 13.74
N GLN A 326 14.15 -5.18 13.74
CA GLN A 326 14.32 -6.07 12.61
C GLN A 326 12.98 -6.74 12.32
N THR A 327 12.63 -6.81 11.05
CA THR A 327 11.57 -7.68 10.57
C THR A 327 12.18 -8.74 9.67
N LEU A 328 11.84 -10.00 9.94
CA LEU A 328 12.34 -11.14 9.21
C LEU A 328 11.23 -11.70 8.31
N PHE A 329 11.60 -12.02 7.08
CA PHE A 329 10.75 -12.79 6.19
C PHE A 329 11.53 -13.95 5.58
N GLN A 330 10.79 -14.93 5.07
CA GLN A 330 11.32 -16.06 4.33
C GLN A 330 10.53 -16.25 3.04
N VAL A 331 11.23 -16.25 1.90
CA VAL A 331 10.69 -16.82 0.66
C VAL A 331 10.82 -18.32 0.73
N THR A 332 9.69 -19.01 0.72
CA THR A 332 9.63 -20.47 0.74
C THR A 332 9.89 -21.05 -0.68
N PRO A 333 10.22 -22.34 -0.80
CA PRO A 333 10.47 -22.97 -2.11
C PRO A 333 9.28 -22.91 -3.10
N ASN A 334 8.06 -22.69 -2.61
CA ASN A 334 6.87 -22.52 -3.46
C ASN A 334 6.57 -21.05 -3.81
N GLY A 335 7.48 -20.13 -3.49
CA GLY A 335 7.38 -18.69 -3.78
C GLY A 335 6.49 -17.89 -2.84
N GLN A 336 5.99 -18.46 -1.73
CA GLN A 336 5.30 -17.68 -0.69
C GLN A 336 6.30 -16.91 0.18
N ILE A 337 5.99 -15.65 0.50
CA ILE A 337 6.70 -14.85 1.50
C ILE A 337 6.00 -15.02 2.84
N LYS A 338 6.73 -15.46 3.87
CA LYS A 338 6.23 -15.57 5.24
C LYS A 338 6.97 -14.60 6.14
N ARG A 339 6.26 -13.93 7.04
CA ARG A 339 6.87 -13.14 8.12
C ARG A 339 7.19 -14.08 9.28
N ASN A 340 8.43 -14.05 9.76
CA ASN A 340 8.90 -14.88 10.87
C ASN A 340 8.77 -14.18 12.22
#